data_AF-A0A384K1Y7-F1
#
_entry.id   AF-A0A384K1Y7-F1
#
_cell.length_a   1.000
_cell.length_b   1.000
_cell.length_c   1.000
_cell.angle_alpha   90.00
_cell.angle_beta   90.00
_cell.angle_gamma   90.00
#
_symmetry.space_group_name_H-M   'P 1'
#
loop_
_entity.id
_entity.type
_entity.pdbx_description
1 polymer ?
#
loop_
_entity_poly.entity_id
_entity_poly.type
_entity_poly.pdbx_seq_one_letter_code
_entity_poly.pdbx_strand_id
1 'polypeptide(L)'
;MSIMNSSTQQTPASLEALLNGPALQPPNGVVPDFTGPRRLTQVMLAVELLFLLCTTIAVLVRLYTKLIINRKGTLEDLLCTISWALFAALFILIRWGGVAGAGRHQWDVQLKDLKHFLYGLHIISILNGCIVLTIKASILLQYVTIFSIGERKWFFWTCHTFIWLNVVFYATCFFMEIFSCKPIAKAWDPFMTTGSCPINVKYLNIAASSINVISDLAILLLPQGIIWKLNMNASKRLGVSLIFAAALLACIFASVRLYYGVVLYYSDDITYYTSMFAIHMCAELGLAIIVSCLPAFPKFIRTINQTSFFSRISSSLYTMLGIGKEQSVDKETFYHVQKQVDLGRKPRQDTFQRLVEEHELQSAFREENKGTVTSRVEAC
;
A
#
# COMPACT_ATOMS: atom_id res chain seq x y z
N MET A 1 -35.50 9.28 -6.50
CA MET A 1 -36.03 7.99 -7.02
C MET A 1 -37.50 8.14 -7.46
N SER A 2 -37.82 9.10 -8.35
CA SER A 2 -39.22 9.45 -8.71
C SER A 2 -39.54 9.44 -10.20
N ILE A 3 -38.65 8.90 -11.06
CA ILE A 3 -38.81 9.00 -12.53
C ILE A 3 -39.65 7.83 -13.10
N MET A 4 -39.94 6.76 -12.33
CA MET A 4 -40.52 5.52 -12.87
C MET A 4 -42.00 5.26 -12.56
N ASN A 5 -42.76 6.24 -12.05
CA ASN A 5 -44.20 6.05 -11.78
C ASN A 5 -45.11 6.23 -13.00
N SER A 6 -44.58 6.54 -14.19
CA SER A 6 -45.38 6.63 -15.43
C SER A 6 -45.21 5.38 -16.30
N SER A 7 -45.65 4.22 -15.81
CA SER A 7 -45.65 2.94 -16.53
C SER A 7 -46.93 2.74 -17.35
N THR A 8 -47.23 3.70 -18.24
CA THR A 8 -48.23 3.53 -19.29
C THR A 8 -47.63 3.99 -20.62
N GLN A 9 -47.28 2.99 -21.46
CA GLN A 9 -46.93 3.10 -22.89
C GLN A 9 -45.74 4.02 -23.24
N GLN A 10 -44.52 3.57 -22.98
CA GLN A 10 -43.33 4.16 -23.61
C GLN A 10 -43.11 3.51 -24.99
N THR A 11 -43.16 4.32 -26.05
CA THR A 11 -42.68 3.93 -27.39
C THR A 11 -41.16 3.64 -27.33
N PRO A 12 -40.60 2.74 -28.16
CA PRO A 12 -39.18 2.42 -28.14
C PRO A 12 -38.27 3.65 -28.27
N ALA A 13 -38.69 4.66 -29.04
CA ALA A 13 -37.98 5.95 -29.15
C ALA A 13 -37.96 6.76 -27.83
N SER A 14 -39.03 6.72 -27.04
CA SER A 14 -39.07 7.41 -25.73
C SER A 14 -38.19 6.73 -24.67
N LEU A 15 -38.06 5.40 -24.74
CA LEU A 15 -37.15 4.63 -23.89
C LEU A 15 -35.69 4.90 -24.25
N GLU A 16 -35.36 4.96 -25.54
CA GLU A 16 -34.02 5.33 -25.99
C GLU A 16 -33.64 6.77 -25.59
N ALA A 17 -34.59 7.71 -25.66
CA ALA A 17 -34.37 9.08 -25.19
C ALA A 17 -34.08 9.12 -23.68
N LEU A 18 -34.79 8.33 -22.87
CA LEU A 18 -34.54 8.21 -21.42
C LEU A 18 -33.19 7.56 -21.11
N LEU A 19 -32.81 6.50 -21.84
CA LEU A 19 -31.54 5.79 -21.64
C LEU A 19 -30.31 6.63 -22.00
N ASN A 20 -30.46 7.54 -22.97
CA ASN A 20 -29.41 8.48 -23.38
C ASN A 20 -29.42 9.78 -22.53
N GLY A 21 -30.43 9.97 -21.68
CA GLY A 21 -30.51 11.09 -20.75
C GLY A 21 -29.60 10.94 -19.52
N PRO A 22 -29.50 11.99 -18.69
CA PRO A 22 -28.68 11.99 -17.50
C PRO A 22 -29.23 11.04 -16.43
N ALA A 23 -28.34 10.34 -15.73
CA ALA A 23 -28.69 9.34 -14.72
C ALA A 23 -29.19 9.95 -13.39
N LEU A 24 -28.95 11.24 -13.18
CA LEU A 24 -29.53 12.05 -12.11
C LEU A 24 -29.94 13.41 -12.68
N GLN A 25 -31.01 14.02 -12.16
CA GLN A 25 -31.38 15.37 -12.59
C GLN A 25 -30.30 16.36 -12.13
N PRO A 26 -29.81 17.23 -13.03
CA PRO A 26 -28.78 18.19 -12.69
C PRO A 26 -29.33 19.25 -11.70
N PRO A 27 -28.48 19.82 -10.84
CA PRO A 27 -28.84 20.99 -10.04
C PRO A 27 -29.27 22.18 -10.92
N ASN A 28 -30.08 23.09 -10.36
CA ASN A 28 -30.52 24.29 -11.07
C ASN A 28 -29.33 25.07 -11.65
N GLY A 29 -29.35 25.31 -12.96
CA GLY A 29 -28.31 26.06 -13.67
C GLY A 29 -27.12 25.23 -14.17
N VAL A 30 -27.12 23.90 -13.98
CA VAL A 30 -26.07 22.99 -14.50
C VAL A 30 -26.59 22.24 -15.72
N VAL A 31 -25.84 22.27 -16.82
CA VAL A 31 -26.12 21.47 -18.01
C VAL A 31 -25.25 20.20 -17.97
N PRO A 32 -25.84 19.00 -18.11
CA PRO A 32 -25.09 17.75 -18.19
C PRO A 32 -24.01 17.77 -19.26
N ASP A 33 -22.78 17.42 -18.89
CA ASP A 33 -21.65 17.30 -19.82
C ASP A 33 -21.15 15.86 -19.90
N PHE A 34 -21.67 15.14 -20.89
CA PHE A 34 -21.26 13.75 -21.17
C PHE A 34 -19.86 13.62 -21.79
N THR A 35 -19.29 14.72 -22.31
CA THR A 35 -18.01 14.72 -23.05
C THR A 35 -16.86 15.36 -22.27
N GLY A 36 -17.15 16.00 -21.15
CA GLY A 36 -16.24 16.83 -20.39
C GLY A 36 -14.97 16.15 -19.87
N PRO A 37 -13.97 16.97 -19.47
CA PRO A 37 -12.65 16.52 -19.04
C PRO A 37 -12.73 15.61 -17.80
N ARG A 38 -12.10 14.44 -17.88
CA ARG A 38 -12.13 13.39 -16.85
C ARG A 38 -11.05 13.56 -15.77
N ARG A 39 -10.96 14.74 -15.15
CA ARG A 39 -9.87 15.09 -14.20
C ARG A 39 -9.78 14.12 -13.02
N LEU A 40 -10.91 13.79 -12.38
CA LEU A 40 -10.92 12.87 -11.24
C LEU A 40 -10.57 11.44 -11.65
N THR A 41 -11.02 10.99 -12.82
CA THR A 41 -10.67 9.68 -13.38
C THR A 41 -9.16 9.57 -13.65
N GLN A 42 -8.51 10.65 -14.10
CA GLN A 42 -7.06 10.69 -14.30
C GLN A 42 -6.29 10.59 -12.97
N VAL A 43 -6.74 11.33 -11.94
CA VAL A 43 -6.16 11.25 -10.59
C VAL A 43 -6.30 9.83 -10.03
N MET A 44 -7.48 9.24 -10.15
CA MET A 44 -7.75 7.87 -9.72
C MET A 44 -6.82 6.87 -10.39
N LEU A 45 -6.66 6.95 -11.71
CA LEU A 45 -5.75 6.10 -12.46
C LEU A 45 -4.29 6.28 -12.02
N ALA A 46 -3.85 7.52 -11.77
CA ALA A 46 -2.49 7.79 -11.31
C ALA A 46 -2.23 7.17 -9.92
N VAL A 47 -3.16 7.32 -8.99
CA VAL A 47 -3.07 6.75 -7.63
C VAL A 47 -3.07 5.22 -7.67
N GLU A 48 -3.96 4.63 -8.46
CA GLU A 48 -4.06 3.17 -8.61
C GLU A 48 -2.78 2.56 -9.20
N LEU A 49 -2.25 3.14 -10.29
CA LEU A 49 -1.02 2.66 -10.90
C LEU A 49 0.17 2.78 -9.95
N LEU A 50 0.25 3.88 -9.20
CA LEU A 50 1.30 4.09 -8.20
C LEU A 50 1.26 2.99 -7.14
N PHE A 51 0.11 2.76 -6.50
CA PHE A 51 0.00 1.75 -5.46
C PHE A 51 0.12 0.33 -6.01
N LEU A 52 -0.38 0.03 -7.21
CA LEU A 52 -0.20 -1.25 -7.86
C LEU A 52 1.29 -1.55 -8.11
N LEU A 53 2.05 -0.56 -8.61
CA LEU A 53 3.48 -0.70 -8.83
C LEU A 53 4.23 -0.90 -7.50
N CYS A 54 3.99 -0.03 -6.52
CA CYS A 54 4.67 -0.10 -5.22
C CYS A 54 4.37 -1.41 -4.47
N THR A 55 3.10 -1.85 -4.45
CA THR A 55 2.71 -3.11 -3.80
C THR A 55 3.30 -4.32 -4.51
N THR A 56 3.31 -4.33 -5.85
CA THR A 56 3.91 -5.42 -6.63
C THR A 56 5.40 -5.57 -6.31
N ILE A 57 6.15 -4.47 -6.30
CA ILE A 57 7.57 -4.49 -5.92
C ILE A 57 7.74 -5.00 -4.48
N ALA A 58 6.93 -4.50 -3.54
CA ALA A 58 7.02 -4.89 -2.13
C ALA A 58 6.73 -6.38 -1.90
N VAL A 59 5.72 -6.94 -2.59
CA VAL A 59 5.37 -8.36 -2.51
C VAL A 59 6.44 -9.23 -3.16
N LEU A 60 7.01 -8.82 -4.30
CA LEU A 60 8.13 -9.54 -4.92
C LEU A 60 9.36 -9.58 -4.01
N VAL A 61 9.71 -8.47 -3.38
CA VAL A 61 10.80 -8.40 -2.39
C VAL A 61 10.53 -9.34 -1.21
N ARG A 62 9.30 -9.35 -0.70
CA ARG A 62 8.88 -10.25 0.38
C ARG A 62 9.02 -11.72 -0.03
N LEU A 63 8.47 -12.09 -1.19
CA LEU A 63 8.49 -13.46 -1.71
C LEU A 63 9.92 -13.93 -1.97
N TYR A 64 10.76 -13.11 -2.59
CA TYR A 64 12.18 -13.41 -2.79
C TYR A 64 12.88 -13.66 -1.45
N THR A 65 12.66 -12.80 -0.45
CA THR A 65 13.28 -12.94 0.87
C THR A 65 12.81 -14.19 1.61
N LYS A 66 11.53 -14.53 1.52
CA LYS A 66 10.96 -15.67 2.26
C LYS A 66 11.24 -17.02 1.59
N LEU A 67 11.05 -17.09 0.27
CA LEU A 67 11.19 -18.33 -0.49
C LEU A 67 12.63 -18.63 -0.88
N ILE A 68 13.41 -17.63 -1.30
CA ILE A 68 14.78 -17.85 -1.78
C ILE A 68 15.80 -17.72 -0.64
N ILE A 69 15.73 -16.64 0.15
CA ILE A 69 16.72 -16.38 1.22
C ILE A 69 16.43 -17.26 2.45
N ASN A 70 15.20 -17.22 2.97
CA ASN A 70 14.86 -17.99 4.19
C ASN A 70 14.44 -19.44 3.90
N ARG A 71 14.17 -19.80 2.63
CA ARG A 71 13.70 -21.14 2.21
C ARG A 71 12.51 -21.68 3.01
N LYS A 72 11.60 -20.80 3.42
CA LYS A 72 10.44 -21.15 4.24
C LYS A 72 9.21 -20.35 3.79
N GLY A 73 8.24 -21.06 3.22
CA GLY A 73 6.92 -20.51 2.94
C GLY A 73 6.06 -20.51 4.20
N THR A 74 5.46 -19.37 4.53
CA THR A 74 4.58 -19.23 5.69
C THR A 74 3.17 -18.84 5.28
N LEU A 75 2.14 -19.18 6.08
CA LEU A 75 0.74 -18.88 5.77
C LEU A 75 0.50 -17.37 5.57
N GLU A 76 1.16 -16.55 6.38
CA GLU A 76 1.23 -15.09 6.25
C GLU A 76 1.68 -14.63 4.86
N ASP A 77 2.64 -15.33 4.22
CA ASP A 77 3.11 -14.98 2.88
C ASP A 77 2.04 -15.30 1.82
N LEU A 78 1.40 -16.47 1.94
CA LEU A 78 0.31 -16.87 1.05
C LEU A 78 -0.86 -15.87 1.12
N LEU A 79 -1.29 -15.48 2.32
CA LEU A 79 -2.37 -14.52 2.51
C LEU A 79 -2.00 -13.12 1.98
N CYS A 80 -0.76 -12.68 2.16
CA CYS A 80 -0.26 -11.43 1.57
C CYS A 80 -0.31 -11.48 0.03
N THR A 81 0.12 -12.58 -0.58
CA THR A 81 0.07 -12.75 -2.04
C THR A 81 -1.36 -12.83 -2.58
N ILE A 82 -2.27 -13.51 -1.87
CA ILE A 82 -3.69 -13.54 -2.22
C ILE A 82 -4.28 -12.13 -2.16
N SER A 83 -4.00 -11.38 -1.08
CA SER A 83 -4.45 -9.99 -0.94
C SER A 83 -3.97 -9.11 -2.11
N TRP A 84 -2.70 -9.22 -2.50
CA TRP A 84 -2.16 -8.50 -3.67
C TRP A 84 -2.81 -8.94 -4.99
N ALA A 85 -3.03 -10.23 -5.20
CA ALA A 85 -3.68 -10.73 -6.42
C ALA A 85 -5.12 -10.20 -6.54
N LEU A 86 -5.86 -10.18 -5.43
CA LEU A 86 -7.19 -9.59 -5.36
C LEU A 86 -7.16 -8.06 -5.57
N PHE A 87 -6.16 -7.37 -5.02
CA PHE A 87 -5.95 -5.93 -5.25
C PHE A 87 -5.66 -5.62 -6.74
N ALA A 88 -4.85 -6.45 -7.41
CA ALA A 88 -4.61 -6.33 -8.84
C ALA A 88 -5.86 -6.63 -9.68
N ALA A 89 -6.67 -7.62 -9.27
CA ALA A 89 -7.96 -7.91 -9.91
C ALA A 89 -8.93 -6.73 -9.78
N LEU A 90 -8.95 -6.07 -8.62
CA LEU A 90 -9.76 -4.89 -8.38
C LEU A 90 -9.40 -3.74 -9.32
N PHE A 91 -8.11 -3.53 -9.61
CA PHE A 91 -7.68 -2.56 -10.63
C PHE A 91 -8.30 -2.85 -12.00
N ILE A 92 -8.23 -4.12 -12.45
CA ILE A 92 -8.80 -4.53 -13.75
C ILE A 92 -10.31 -4.27 -13.77
N LEU A 93 -11.03 -4.61 -12.69
CA LEU A 93 -12.48 -4.43 -12.59
C LEU A 93 -12.90 -2.97 -12.58
N ILE A 94 -12.15 -2.11 -11.88
CA ILE A 94 -12.35 -0.66 -11.92
C ILE A 94 -12.18 -0.14 -13.35
N ARG A 95 -11.19 -0.61 -14.10
CA ARG A 95 -10.99 -0.17 -15.50
C ARG A 95 -12.09 -0.68 -16.42
N TRP A 96 -12.55 -1.91 -16.20
CA TRP A 96 -13.65 -2.49 -16.95
C TRP A 96 -14.98 -1.75 -16.69
N GLY A 97 -15.31 -1.46 -15.43
CA GLY A 97 -16.52 -0.71 -15.06
C GLY A 97 -16.41 0.81 -15.24
N GLY A 98 -15.19 1.35 -15.27
CA GLY A 98 -14.89 2.79 -15.25
C GLY A 98 -14.93 3.51 -16.60
N VAL A 99 -15.14 2.79 -17.71
CA VAL A 99 -15.28 3.43 -19.03
C VAL A 99 -16.52 4.34 -19.08
N ALA A 100 -17.55 4.04 -18.28
CA ALA A 100 -18.89 4.56 -18.44
C ALA A 100 -19.30 5.69 -17.44
N GLY A 101 -18.62 5.87 -16.31
CA GLY A 101 -19.02 6.92 -15.34
C GLY A 101 -18.05 7.29 -14.22
N ALA A 102 -17.04 6.47 -13.90
CA ALA A 102 -16.13 6.73 -12.77
C ALA A 102 -15.44 8.10 -12.84
N GLY A 103 -15.52 8.86 -11.75
CA GLY A 103 -14.92 10.19 -11.62
C GLY A 103 -15.76 11.35 -12.17
N ARG A 104 -17.03 11.12 -12.53
CA ARG A 104 -17.97 12.16 -12.95
C ARG A 104 -19.16 12.24 -12.00
N HIS A 105 -19.82 13.39 -11.97
CA HIS A 105 -21.10 13.52 -11.29
C HIS A 105 -22.16 12.69 -12.00
N GLN A 106 -23.13 12.16 -11.25
CA GLN A 106 -24.13 11.24 -11.81
C GLN A 106 -25.02 11.89 -12.88
N TRP A 107 -25.20 13.21 -12.86
CA TRP A 107 -25.88 13.92 -13.95
C TRP A 107 -25.07 14.01 -15.25
N ASP A 108 -23.75 13.79 -15.21
CA ASP A 108 -22.85 13.73 -16.38
C ASP A 108 -22.66 12.29 -16.91
N VAL A 109 -23.44 11.34 -16.40
CA VAL A 109 -23.42 9.92 -16.78
C VAL A 109 -24.73 9.55 -17.43
N GLN A 110 -24.66 8.81 -18.54
CA GLN A 110 -25.86 8.33 -19.24
C GLN A 110 -26.50 7.19 -18.47
N LEU A 111 -27.83 7.15 -18.45
CA LEU A 111 -28.57 6.15 -17.67
C LEU A 111 -28.27 4.70 -18.08
N LYS A 112 -28.01 4.44 -19.37
CA LYS A 112 -27.61 3.11 -19.88
C LYS A 112 -26.27 2.61 -19.29
N ASP A 113 -25.38 3.54 -18.98
CA ASP A 113 -24.03 3.28 -18.49
C ASP A 113 -24.02 3.06 -16.97
N LEU A 114 -25.01 3.63 -16.27
CA LEU A 114 -25.16 3.50 -14.82
C LEU A 114 -25.28 2.04 -14.37
N LYS A 115 -26.02 1.19 -15.09
CA LYS A 115 -26.19 -0.23 -14.74
C LYS A 115 -24.84 -0.98 -14.72
N HIS A 116 -24.00 -0.76 -15.73
CA HIS A 116 -22.67 -1.36 -15.81
C HIS A 116 -21.77 -0.88 -14.67
N PHE A 117 -21.86 0.41 -14.35
CA PHE A 117 -21.13 1.00 -13.23
C PHE A 117 -21.55 0.41 -11.88
N LEU A 118 -22.86 0.32 -11.60
CA LEU A 118 -23.39 -0.26 -10.37
C LEU A 118 -23.04 -1.74 -10.21
N TYR A 119 -23.04 -2.50 -11.31
CA TYR A 119 -22.59 -3.90 -11.30
C TYR A 119 -21.10 -4.02 -10.95
N GLY A 120 -20.25 -3.18 -11.54
CA GLY A 120 -18.83 -3.11 -11.20
C GLY A 120 -18.61 -2.76 -9.72
N LEU A 121 -19.34 -1.75 -9.21
CA LEU A 121 -19.28 -1.36 -7.80
C LEU A 121 -19.67 -2.50 -6.85
N HIS A 122 -20.70 -3.27 -7.19
CA HIS A 122 -21.12 -4.41 -6.38
C HIS A 122 -20.02 -5.47 -6.27
N ILE A 123 -19.36 -5.82 -7.38
CA ILE A 123 -18.23 -6.77 -7.38
C ILE A 123 -17.04 -6.20 -6.60
N ILE A 124 -16.70 -4.92 -6.81
CA ILE A 124 -15.59 -4.26 -6.12
C ILE A 124 -15.79 -4.26 -4.60
N SER A 125 -17.01 -4.02 -4.13
CA SER A 125 -17.34 -4.02 -2.70
C SER A 125 -17.15 -5.40 -2.06
N ILE A 126 -17.63 -6.45 -2.72
CA ILE A 126 -17.43 -7.85 -2.29
C ILE A 126 -15.94 -8.18 -2.21
N LEU A 127 -15.17 -7.83 -3.25
CA LEU A 127 -13.73 -8.10 -3.30
C LEU A 127 -12.95 -7.29 -2.25
N ASN A 128 -13.38 -6.06 -1.96
CA ASN A 128 -12.76 -5.24 -0.91
C ASN A 128 -12.78 -5.99 0.43
N GLY A 129 -13.92 -6.55 0.82
CA GLY A 129 -14.02 -7.35 2.06
C GLY A 129 -13.02 -8.51 2.11
N CYS A 130 -12.86 -9.23 0.99
CA CYS A 130 -11.88 -10.32 0.89
C CYS A 130 -10.42 -9.84 0.99
N ILE A 131 -10.08 -8.72 0.34
CA ILE A 131 -8.73 -8.15 0.40
C ILE A 131 -8.40 -7.72 1.83
N VAL A 132 -9.31 -7.00 2.48
CA VAL A 132 -9.12 -6.49 3.84
C VAL A 132 -8.96 -7.65 4.83
N LEU A 133 -9.78 -8.70 4.71
CA LEU A 133 -9.67 -9.88 5.56
C LEU A 133 -8.31 -10.56 5.42
N THR A 134 -7.89 -10.82 4.18
CA THR A 134 -6.64 -11.54 3.90
C THR A 134 -5.40 -10.75 4.31
N ILE A 135 -5.38 -9.42 4.11
CA ILE A 135 -4.24 -8.60 4.53
C ILE A 135 -4.14 -8.45 6.05
N LYS A 136 -5.27 -8.28 6.75
CA LYS A 136 -5.30 -8.21 8.22
C LYS A 136 -4.86 -9.51 8.85
N ALA A 137 -5.34 -10.64 8.33
CA ALA A 137 -4.90 -11.95 8.76
C ALA A 137 -3.38 -12.14 8.53
N SER A 138 -2.85 -11.74 7.37
CA SER A 138 -1.41 -11.77 7.08
C SER A 138 -0.59 -10.96 8.11
N ILE A 139 -0.99 -9.72 8.41
CA ILE A 139 -0.27 -8.85 9.37
C ILE A 139 -0.33 -9.45 10.78
N LEU A 140 -1.49 -9.90 11.23
CA LEU A 140 -1.65 -10.49 12.58
C LEU A 140 -0.84 -11.78 12.74
N LEU A 141 -0.82 -12.65 11.72
CA LEU A 141 0.01 -13.85 11.72
C LEU A 141 1.50 -13.49 11.74
N GLN A 142 1.90 -12.47 10.98
CA GLN A 142 3.26 -11.98 11.01
C GLN A 142 3.66 -11.44 12.39
N TYR A 143 2.75 -10.78 13.10
CA TYR A 143 2.99 -10.38 14.50
C TYR A 143 3.18 -11.58 15.42
N VAL A 144 2.36 -12.63 15.26
CA VAL A 144 2.55 -13.89 16.01
C VAL A 144 3.93 -14.49 15.72
N THR A 145 4.33 -14.57 14.45
CA THR A 145 5.63 -15.13 14.04
C THR A 145 6.81 -14.31 14.59
N ILE A 146 6.69 -12.98 14.69
CA ILE A 146 7.78 -12.11 15.16
C ILE A 146 7.87 -12.04 16.69
N PHE A 147 6.74 -11.87 17.38
CA PHE A 147 6.73 -11.56 18.81
C PHE A 147 6.38 -12.75 19.72
N SER A 148 5.88 -13.86 19.17
CA SER A 148 5.44 -15.04 19.92
C SER A 148 6.29 -16.28 19.64
N ILE A 149 7.61 -16.11 19.50
CA ILE A 149 8.53 -17.22 19.22
C ILE A 149 8.62 -18.13 20.46
N GLY A 150 8.01 -19.33 20.37
CA GLY A 150 8.21 -20.42 21.34
C GLY A 150 7.28 -20.42 22.57
N GLU A 151 6.54 -19.34 22.85
CA GLU A 151 5.67 -19.26 24.02
C GLU A 151 4.28 -18.69 23.68
N ARG A 152 3.21 -19.43 24.00
CA ARG A 152 1.81 -19.02 23.77
C ARG A 152 1.31 -18.09 24.88
N LYS A 153 1.95 -16.93 25.01
CA LYS A 153 1.59 -15.89 25.98
C LYS A 153 0.30 -15.15 25.59
N TRP A 154 -0.14 -14.21 26.42
CA TRP A 154 -1.33 -13.37 26.17
C TRP A 154 -1.37 -12.76 24.76
N PHE A 155 -0.23 -12.27 24.24
CA PHE A 155 -0.15 -11.69 22.89
C PHE A 155 -0.58 -12.66 21.77
N PHE A 156 -0.22 -13.94 21.88
CA PHE A 156 -0.61 -14.99 20.93
C PHE A 156 -2.14 -15.12 20.84
N TRP A 157 -2.78 -15.22 22.01
CA TRP A 157 -4.23 -15.35 22.12
C TRP A 157 -4.96 -14.09 21.67
N THR A 158 -4.42 -12.91 21.98
CA THR A 158 -4.99 -11.64 21.47
C THR A 158 -4.94 -11.59 19.94
N CYS A 159 -3.80 -11.88 19.30
CA CYS A 159 -3.70 -11.90 17.85
C CYS A 159 -4.69 -12.89 17.21
N HIS A 160 -4.78 -14.12 17.72
CA HIS A 160 -5.73 -15.10 17.20
C HIS A 160 -7.19 -14.69 17.39
N THR A 161 -7.52 -14.08 18.53
CA THR A 161 -8.87 -13.55 18.78
C THR A 161 -9.22 -12.48 17.74
N PHE A 162 -8.30 -11.56 17.46
CA PHE A 162 -8.49 -10.55 16.41
C PHE A 162 -8.64 -11.18 15.02
N ILE A 163 -7.86 -12.21 14.67
CA ILE A 163 -7.99 -12.91 13.39
C ILE A 163 -9.41 -13.48 13.26
N TRP A 164 -9.87 -14.26 14.25
CA TRP A 164 -11.20 -14.88 14.20
C TRP A 164 -12.33 -13.85 14.21
N LEU A 165 -12.20 -12.77 14.98
CA LEU A 165 -13.17 -11.68 14.99
C LEU A 165 -13.29 -11.04 13.60
N ASN A 166 -12.16 -10.77 12.94
CA ASN A 166 -12.16 -10.23 11.57
C ASN A 166 -12.76 -11.23 10.58
N VAL A 167 -12.43 -12.53 10.68
CA VAL A 167 -13.00 -13.57 9.81
C VAL A 167 -14.52 -13.60 9.92
N VAL A 168 -15.07 -13.68 11.13
CA VAL A 168 -16.52 -13.70 11.35
C VAL A 168 -17.17 -12.42 10.83
N PHE A 169 -16.56 -11.27 11.11
CA PHE A 169 -17.07 -9.98 10.67
C PHE A 169 -17.15 -9.85 9.14
N TYR A 170 -16.02 -10.03 8.44
CA TYR A 170 -15.98 -9.88 6.99
C TYR A 170 -16.74 -10.99 6.26
N ALA A 171 -16.79 -12.21 6.80
CA ALA A 171 -17.65 -13.26 6.26
C ALA A 171 -19.14 -12.88 6.37
N THR A 172 -19.56 -12.28 7.49
CA THR A 172 -20.94 -11.81 7.66
C THR A 172 -21.26 -10.69 6.66
N CYS A 173 -20.38 -9.69 6.52
CA CYS A 173 -20.55 -8.62 5.55
C CYS A 173 -20.63 -9.15 4.11
N PHE A 174 -19.76 -10.11 3.75
CA PHE A 174 -19.74 -10.76 2.44
C PHE A 174 -21.10 -11.40 2.10
N PHE A 175 -21.68 -12.18 3.01
CA PHE A 175 -22.98 -12.78 2.79
C PHE A 175 -24.12 -11.76 2.78
N MET A 176 -24.08 -10.75 3.66
CA MET A 176 -25.08 -9.68 3.67
C MET A 176 -25.08 -8.86 2.37
N GLU A 177 -23.91 -8.67 1.76
CA GLU A 177 -23.78 -7.90 0.53
C GLU A 177 -24.27 -8.69 -0.68
N ILE A 178 -23.86 -9.96 -0.82
CA ILE A 178 -24.33 -10.85 -1.90
C ILE A 178 -25.84 -11.05 -1.86
N PHE A 179 -26.39 -11.27 -0.65
CA PHE A 179 -27.83 -11.53 -0.46
C PHE A 179 -28.61 -10.28 -0.05
N SER A 180 -28.10 -9.09 -0.37
CA SER A 180 -28.72 -7.80 -0.01
C SER A 180 -30.09 -7.60 -0.63
N CYS A 181 -30.33 -8.19 -1.80
CA CYS A 181 -31.60 -8.10 -2.53
C CYS A 181 -32.14 -9.46 -2.99
N LYS A 182 -33.47 -9.54 -3.12
CA LYS A 182 -34.20 -10.67 -3.73
C LYS A 182 -35.06 -10.16 -4.89
N PRO A 183 -34.77 -10.54 -6.15
CA PRO A 183 -33.62 -11.33 -6.61
C PRO A 183 -32.29 -10.57 -6.50
N ILE A 184 -31.17 -11.29 -6.46
CA ILE A 184 -29.81 -10.73 -6.30
C ILE A 184 -29.53 -9.67 -7.38
N ALA A 185 -30.03 -9.86 -8.59
CA ALA A 185 -29.87 -8.92 -9.70
C ALA A 185 -30.38 -7.50 -9.43
N LYS A 186 -31.34 -7.34 -8.50
CA LYS A 186 -31.85 -6.02 -8.11
C LYS A 186 -30.80 -5.16 -7.38
N ALA A 187 -29.73 -5.76 -6.85
CA ALA A 187 -28.67 -5.01 -6.18
C ALA A 187 -27.89 -4.08 -7.13
N TRP A 188 -27.82 -4.41 -8.42
CA TRP A 188 -27.09 -3.61 -9.42
C TRP A 188 -27.93 -3.19 -10.63
N ASP A 189 -29.10 -3.77 -10.85
CA ASP A 189 -29.98 -3.43 -11.96
C ASP A 189 -31.07 -2.43 -11.53
N PRO A 190 -30.87 -1.11 -11.77
CA PRO A 190 -31.83 -0.10 -11.36
C PRO A 190 -33.14 -0.15 -12.16
N PHE A 191 -33.16 -0.84 -13.31
CA PHE A 191 -34.36 -0.96 -14.15
C PHE A 191 -35.33 -2.05 -13.67
N MET A 192 -34.91 -2.87 -12.70
CA MET A 192 -35.74 -3.94 -12.16
C MET A 192 -36.71 -3.41 -11.09
N THR A 193 -37.97 -3.24 -11.47
CA THR A 193 -39.03 -2.74 -10.58
C THR A 193 -39.52 -3.80 -9.58
N THR A 194 -39.52 -5.08 -9.96
CA THR A 194 -39.95 -6.21 -9.12
C THR A 194 -38.88 -6.62 -8.11
N GLY A 195 -39.27 -7.09 -6.91
CA GLY A 195 -38.37 -7.58 -5.86
C GLY A 195 -38.13 -6.60 -4.70
N SER A 196 -37.40 -7.03 -3.69
CA SER A 196 -37.16 -6.26 -2.45
C SER A 196 -35.69 -6.34 -2.02
N CYS A 197 -35.16 -5.24 -1.49
CA CYS A 197 -33.84 -5.18 -0.89
C CYS A 197 -34.00 -4.96 0.63
N PRO A 198 -34.07 -6.04 1.44
CA PRO A 198 -34.23 -5.91 2.88
C PRO A 198 -33.02 -5.28 3.57
N ILE A 199 -31.83 -5.34 2.94
CA ILE A 199 -30.58 -4.82 3.51
C ILE A 199 -30.22 -3.50 2.84
N ASN A 200 -30.01 -2.47 3.64
CA ASN A 200 -29.49 -1.19 3.16
C ASN A 200 -27.96 -1.27 3.03
N VAL A 201 -27.48 -1.46 1.80
CA VAL A 201 -26.04 -1.59 1.49
C VAL A 201 -25.23 -0.33 1.84
N LYS A 202 -25.82 0.87 1.76
CA LYS A 202 -25.12 2.11 2.14
C LYS A 202 -24.82 2.12 3.64
N TYR A 203 -25.81 1.72 4.46
CA TYR A 203 -25.63 1.60 5.92
C TYR A 203 -24.63 0.49 6.27
N LEU A 204 -24.73 -0.67 5.62
CA LEU A 204 -23.77 -1.77 5.79
C LEU A 204 -22.33 -1.30 5.51
N ASN A 205 -22.12 -0.55 4.43
CA ASN A 205 -20.79 -0.04 4.05
C ASN A 205 -20.24 0.99 5.07
N ILE A 206 -21.08 1.83 5.66
CA ILE A 206 -20.66 2.73 6.75
C ILE A 206 -20.25 1.94 7.99
N ALA A 207 -21.08 0.97 8.39
CA ALA A 207 -20.79 0.12 9.54
C ALA A 207 -19.49 -0.68 9.33
N ALA A 208 -19.32 -1.26 8.14
CA ALA A 208 -18.11 -1.97 7.73
C ALA A 208 -16.88 -1.08 7.74
N SER A 209 -16.97 0.13 7.20
CA SER A 209 -15.88 1.10 7.18
C SER A 209 -15.52 1.60 8.58
N SER A 210 -16.50 1.75 9.47
CA SER A 210 -16.27 2.17 10.86
C SER A 210 -15.50 1.10 11.64
N ILE A 211 -15.95 -0.15 11.56
CA ILE A 211 -15.27 -1.28 12.21
C ILE A 211 -13.88 -1.50 11.60
N ASN A 212 -13.74 -1.28 10.29
CA ASN A 212 -12.45 -1.35 9.62
C ASN A 212 -11.44 -0.38 10.24
N VAL A 213 -11.78 0.91 10.36
CA VAL A 213 -10.91 1.92 10.98
C VAL A 213 -10.55 1.56 12.42
N ILE A 214 -11.53 1.12 13.22
CA ILE A 214 -11.30 0.72 14.62
C ILE A 214 -10.32 -0.47 14.68
N SER A 215 -10.53 -1.47 13.84
CA SER A 215 -9.64 -2.64 13.80
C SER A 215 -8.23 -2.30 13.29
N ASP A 216 -8.07 -1.36 12.37
CA ASP A 216 -6.76 -0.89 11.90
C ASP A 216 -5.98 -0.24 13.05
N LEU A 217 -6.62 0.65 13.79
CA LEU A 217 -6.04 1.29 14.97
C LEU A 217 -5.69 0.26 16.04
N ALA A 218 -6.56 -0.71 16.29
CA ALA A 218 -6.31 -1.77 17.27
C ALA A 218 -5.09 -2.62 16.88
N ILE A 219 -4.99 -3.03 15.61
CA ILE A 219 -3.83 -3.79 15.09
C ILE A 219 -2.56 -2.95 15.18
N LEU A 220 -2.62 -1.66 14.83
CA LEU A 220 -1.49 -0.73 14.89
C LEU A 220 -0.97 -0.54 16.31
N LEU A 221 -1.85 -0.46 17.31
CA LEU A 221 -1.48 -0.29 18.72
C LEU A 221 -0.99 -1.59 19.38
N LEU A 222 -1.41 -2.74 18.87
CA LEU A 222 -1.14 -4.06 19.46
C LEU A 222 0.36 -4.33 19.73
N PRO A 223 1.29 -4.17 18.77
CA PRO A 223 2.71 -4.43 19.01
C PRO A 223 3.42 -3.31 19.78
N GLN A 224 2.81 -2.13 19.90
CA GLN A 224 3.49 -0.95 20.46
C GLN A 224 3.91 -1.13 21.92
N GLY A 225 3.07 -1.79 22.71
CA GLY A 225 3.37 -2.11 24.11
C GLY A 225 4.56 -3.05 24.29
N ILE A 226 4.84 -3.91 23.31
CA ILE A 226 6.02 -4.79 23.29
C ILE A 226 7.24 -4.01 22.82
N ILE A 227 7.08 -3.23 21.75
CA ILE A 227 8.17 -2.45 21.14
C ILE A 227 8.77 -1.46 22.15
N TRP A 228 7.96 -0.78 22.96
CA TRP A 228 8.44 0.17 23.97
C TRP A 228 9.28 -0.48 25.08
N LYS A 229 9.09 -1.77 25.34
CA LYS A 229 9.88 -2.51 26.34
C LYS A 229 11.18 -3.07 25.76
N LEU A 230 11.34 -3.07 24.44
CA LEU A 230 12.51 -3.68 23.79
C LEU A 230 13.61 -2.64 23.55
N ASN A 231 14.77 -2.87 24.15
CA ASN A 231 15.95 -2.01 23.97
C ASN A 231 16.56 -2.26 22.58
N MET A 232 16.27 -1.38 21.61
CA MET A 232 16.71 -1.50 20.21
C MET A 232 17.72 -0.42 19.82
N ASN A 233 18.73 -0.79 19.01
CA ASN A 233 19.67 0.16 18.39
C ASN A 233 18.94 1.15 17.45
N ALA A 234 19.51 2.34 17.27
CA ALA A 234 18.91 3.44 16.49
C ALA A 234 18.45 3.03 15.07
N SER A 235 19.23 2.21 14.34
CA SER A 235 18.86 1.77 12.99
C SER A 235 17.60 0.88 12.97
N LYS A 236 17.41 0.02 13.98
CA LYS A 236 16.20 -0.82 14.10
C LYS A 236 15.00 0.02 14.51
N ARG A 237 15.22 0.98 15.41
CA ARG A 237 14.19 1.94 15.85
C ARG A 237 13.67 2.77 14.66
N LEU A 238 14.55 3.21 13.77
CA LEU A 238 14.16 3.94 12.56
C LEU A 238 13.28 3.06 11.64
N GLY A 239 13.68 1.81 11.39
CA GLY A 239 12.88 0.88 10.57
C GLY A 239 11.48 0.64 11.13
N VAL A 240 11.36 0.42 12.44
CA VAL A 240 10.07 0.26 13.12
C VAL A 240 9.24 1.55 13.03
N SER A 241 9.87 2.71 13.19
CA SER A 241 9.20 4.02 13.06
C SER A 241 8.60 4.24 11.67
N LEU A 242 9.30 3.82 10.61
CA LEU A 242 8.80 3.94 9.23
C LEU A 242 7.59 3.02 8.97
N ILE A 243 7.63 1.79 9.50
CA ILE A 243 6.49 0.86 9.42
C ILE A 243 5.27 1.46 10.11
N PHE A 244 5.46 2.02 11.31
CA PHE A 244 4.39 2.64 12.08
C PHE A 244 3.83 3.89 11.37
N ALA A 245 4.68 4.73 10.79
CA ALA A 245 4.25 5.90 10.03
C ALA A 245 3.40 5.51 8.80
N ALA A 246 3.82 4.48 8.06
CA ALA A 246 3.04 3.97 6.93
C ALA A 246 1.70 3.36 7.36
N ALA A 247 1.67 2.65 8.50
CA ALA A 247 0.44 2.10 9.07
C ALA A 247 -0.52 3.20 9.55
N LEU A 248 -0.01 4.26 10.17
CA LEU A 248 -0.80 5.42 10.58
C LEU A 248 -1.39 6.14 9.36
N LEU A 249 -0.61 6.29 8.29
CA LEU A 249 -1.08 6.87 7.05
C LEU A 249 -2.23 6.04 6.44
N ALA A 250 -2.14 4.70 6.47
CA ALA A 250 -3.24 3.83 6.06
C ALA A 250 -4.53 4.08 6.87
N CYS A 251 -4.41 4.26 8.19
CA CYS A 251 -5.55 4.59 9.07
C CYS A 251 -6.18 5.95 8.73
N ILE A 252 -5.38 6.93 8.31
CA ILE A 252 -5.89 8.24 7.85
C ILE A 252 -6.71 8.06 6.58
N PHE A 253 -6.20 7.33 5.59
CA PHE A 253 -6.95 7.03 4.36
C PHE A 253 -8.24 6.26 4.66
N ALA A 254 -8.21 5.29 5.57
CA ALA A 254 -9.41 4.58 6.02
C ALA A 254 -10.45 5.51 6.67
N SER A 255 -10.00 6.49 7.46
CA SER A 255 -10.88 7.47 8.11
C SER A 255 -11.51 8.43 7.10
N VAL A 256 -10.75 8.89 6.11
CA VAL A 256 -11.28 9.74 5.03
C VAL A 256 -12.22 8.94 4.12
N ARG A 257 -11.94 7.66 3.88
CA ARG A 257 -12.87 6.75 3.18
C ARG A 257 -14.18 6.62 3.93
N LEU A 258 -14.15 6.44 5.25
CA LEU A 258 -15.36 6.43 6.09
C LEU A 258 -16.15 7.74 5.96
N TYR A 259 -15.47 8.89 5.98
CA TYR A 259 -16.12 10.19 5.76
C TYR A 259 -16.88 10.24 4.42
N TYR A 260 -16.25 9.83 3.31
CA TYR A 260 -16.94 9.76 2.02
C TYR A 260 -18.06 8.72 2.00
N GLY A 261 -17.94 7.64 2.76
CA GLY A 261 -19.03 6.68 2.96
C GLY A 261 -20.25 7.30 3.63
N VAL A 262 -20.04 8.16 4.64
CA VAL A 262 -21.12 8.93 5.29
C VAL A 262 -21.73 9.94 4.31
N VAL A 263 -20.92 10.65 3.54
CA VAL A 263 -21.42 11.59 2.52
C VAL A 263 -22.25 10.87 1.46
N LEU A 264 -21.83 9.68 1.02
CA LEU A 264 -22.55 8.85 0.04
C LEU A 264 -23.93 8.37 0.57
N TYR A 265 -24.10 8.27 1.89
CA TYR A 265 -25.39 7.93 2.49
C TYR A 265 -26.41 9.06 2.34
N TYR A 266 -25.99 10.30 2.51
CA TYR A 266 -26.85 11.48 2.39
C TYR A 266 -26.94 12.05 0.97
N SER A 267 -26.03 11.66 0.08
CA SER A 267 -25.99 12.13 -1.30
C SER A 267 -26.68 11.16 -2.27
N ASP A 268 -27.35 11.74 -3.26
CA ASP A 268 -27.90 11.03 -4.43
C ASP A 268 -26.87 10.88 -5.57
N ASP A 269 -25.74 11.59 -5.51
CA ASP A 269 -24.66 11.50 -6.49
C ASP A 269 -23.71 10.35 -6.15
N ILE A 270 -24.09 9.14 -6.58
CA ILE A 270 -23.37 7.91 -6.26
C ILE A 270 -22.02 7.90 -6.99
N THR A 271 -21.99 8.31 -8.25
CA THR A 271 -20.83 8.15 -9.13
C THR A 271 -19.62 8.95 -8.65
N TYR A 272 -19.82 10.21 -8.27
CA TYR A 272 -18.73 11.09 -7.84
C TYR A 272 -18.18 10.67 -6.48
N TYR A 273 -19.05 10.52 -5.47
CA TYR A 273 -18.63 10.20 -4.12
C TYR A 273 -18.08 8.79 -3.97
N THR A 274 -18.59 7.83 -4.76
CA THR A 274 -17.99 6.47 -4.79
C THR A 274 -16.60 6.49 -5.41
N SER A 275 -16.34 7.38 -6.37
CA SER A 275 -15.00 7.53 -6.96
C SER A 275 -14.01 8.12 -5.94
N MET A 276 -14.44 9.12 -5.16
CA MET A 276 -13.66 9.65 -4.03
C MET A 276 -13.40 8.60 -2.96
N PHE A 277 -14.42 7.80 -2.62
CA PHE A 277 -14.30 6.66 -1.71
C PHE A 277 -13.26 5.65 -2.24
N ALA A 278 -13.31 5.30 -3.52
CA ALA A 278 -12.43 4.32 -4.15
C ALA A 278 -10.95 4.77 -4.16
N ILE A 279 -10.66 6.04 -4.41
CA ILE A 279 -9.28 6.56 -4.36
C ILE A 279 -8.64 6.32 -2.98
N HIS A 280 -9.38 6.65 -1.92
CA HIS A 280 -8.90 6.49 -0.55
C HIS A 280 -8.82 5.00 -0.16
N MET A 281 -9.77 4.18 -0.65
CA MET A 281 -9.72 2.73 -0.50
C MET A 281 -8.46 2.12 -1.14
N CYS A 282 -8.12 2.53 -2.36
CA CYS A 282 -6.91 2.06 -3.05
C CYS A 282 -5.65 2.42 -2.28
N ALA A 283 -5.58 3.64 -1.74
CA ALA A 283 -4.45 4.08 -0.92
C ALA A 283 -4.33 3.32 0.40
N GLU A 284 -5.45 3.10 1.11
CA GLU A 284 -5.50 2.31 2.34
C GLU A 284 -5.01 0.88 2.11
N LEU A 285 -5.60 0.18 1.13
CA LEU A 285 -5.25 -1.21 0.82
C LEU A 285 -3.80 -1.33 0.35
N GLY A 286 -3.35 -0.40 -0.51
CA GLY A 286 -1.99 -0.37 -1.01
C GLY A 286 -0.97 -0.20 0.11
N LEU A 287 -1.22 0.73 1.04
CA LEU A 287 -0.36 0.92 2.21
C LEU A 287 -0.38 -0.28 3.15
N ALA A 288 -1.54 -0.90 3.40
CA ALA A 288 -1.63 -2.10 4.23
C ALA A 288 -0.79 -3.26 3.68
N ILE A 289 -0.83 -3.48 2.35
CA ILE A 289 0.01 -4.47 1.67
C ILE A 289 1.50 -4.12 1.80
N ILE A 290 1.88 -2.86 1.57
CA ILE A 290 3.27 -2.41 1.73
C ILE A 290 3.74 -2.64 3.17
N VAL A 291 2.96 -2.23 4.17
CA VAL A 291 3.26 -2.40 5.61
C VAL A 291 3.47 -3.86 5.96
N SER A 292 2.64 -4.77 5.44
CA SER A 292 2.85 -6.21 5.61
C SER A 292 4.20 -6.66 5.03
N CYS A 293 4.64 -6.12 3.91
CA CYS A 293 5.90 -6.51 3.28
C CYS A 293 7.16 -5.93 3.97
N LEU A 294 7.06 -4.79 4.65
CA LEU A 294 8.21 -4.07 5.22
C LEU A 294 9.13 -4.89 6.15
N PRO A 295 8.65 -5.80 7.03
CA PRO A 295 9.55 -6.58 7.89
C PRO A 295 10.49 -7.53 7.13
N ALA A 296 10.24 -7.82 5.85
CA ALA A 296 11.14 -8.61 5.00
C ALA A 296 12.31 -7.77 4.44
N PHE A 297 12.15 -6.45 4.32
CA PHE A 297 13.12 -5.56 3.66
C PHE A 297 14.51 -5.54 4.32
N PRO A 298 14.67 -5.51 5.65
CA PRO A 298 16.00 -5.46 6.27
C PRO A 298 16.90 -6.64 5.88
N LYS A 299 16.32 -7.84 5.76
CA LYS A 299 17.06 -9.03 5.31
C LYS A 299 17.42 -8.93 3.83
N PHE A 300 16.48 -8.51 2.99
CA PHE A 300 16.70 -8.29 1.56
C PHE A 300 17.86 -7.34 1.29
N ILE A 301 17.84 -6.15 1.91
CA ILE A 301 18.87 -5.12 1.74
C ILE A 301 20.24 -5.67 2.16
N ARG A 302 20.31 -6.37 3.30
CA ARG A 302 21.57 -6.97 3.76
C ARG A 302 22.12 -7.97 2.76
N THR A 303 21.28 -8.85 2.20
CA THR A 303 21.71 -9.84 1.21
C THR A 303 22.15 -9.18 -0.10
N ILE A 304 21.40 -8.19 -0.60
CA ILE A 304 21.78 -7.48 -1.83
C ILE A 304 23.10 -6.71 -1.65
N ASN A 305 23.30 -6.04 -0.53
CA ASN A 305 24.55 -5.33 -0.26
C ASN A 305 25.77 -6.27 -0.18
N GLN A 306 25.55 -7.53 0.20
CA GLN A 306 26.59 -8.56 0.20
C GLN A 306 26.81 -9.20 -1.19
N THR A 307 25.92 -8.96 -2.15
CA THR A 307 26.04 -9.52 -3.51
C THR A 307 26.83 -8.56 -4.40
N SER A 308 27.80 -9.06 -5.17
CA SER A 308 28.68 -8.28 -6.07
C SER A 308 27.95 -7.48 -7.16
N PHE A 309 26.65 -7.66 -7.30
CA PHE A 309 25.78 -6.91 -8.21
C PHE A 309 25.58 -5.45 -7.78
N PHE A 310 25.39 -5.20 -6.47
CA PHE A 310 25.18 -3.82 -5.99
C PHE A 310 26.46 -3.00 -6.02
N SER A 311 27.62 -3.62 -5.77
CA SER A 311 28.93 -2.96 -5.96
C SER A 311 29.18 -2.55 -7.42
N ARG A 312 28.61 -3.28 -8.39
CA ARG A 312 28.71 -2.99 -9.84
C ARG A 312 27.75 -1.88 -10.28
N ILE A 313 26.51 -1.89 -9.79
CA ILE A 313 25.54 -0.83 -10.09
C ILE A 313 25.94 0.47 -9.40
N SER A 314 26.38 0.41 -8.15
CA SER A 314 26.85 1.61 -7.44
C SER A 314 28.05 2.20 -8.17
N SER A 315 29.03 1.38 -8.59
CA SER A 315 30.16 1.90 -9.38
C SER A 315 29.70 2.53 -10.70
N SER A 316 28.71 1.94 -11.38
CA SER A 316 28.19 2.50 -12.65
C SER A 316 27.41 3.81 -12.44
N LEU A 317 26.69 3.96 -11.32
CA LEU A 317 26.00 5.21 -10.94
C LEU A 317 26.97 6.29 -10.48
N TYR A 318 28.02 5.94 -9.72
CA TYR A 318 29.08 6.88 -9.33
C TYR A 318 29.87 7.39 -10.53
N THR A 319 30.15 6.53 -11.52
CA THR A 319 30.76 6.93 -12.80
C THR A 319 29.84 7.84 -13.63
N MET A 320 28.52 7.58 -13.64
CA MET A 320 27.52 8.44 -14.31
C MET A 320 27.35 9.81 -13.64
N LEU A 321 27.44 9.87 -12.31
CA LEU A 321 27.27 11.11 -11.54
C LEU A 321 28.55 11.94 -11.39
N GLY A 322 29.68 11.48 -11.95
CA GLY A 322 30.96 12.21 -11.91
C GLY A 322 31.55 12.41 -10.50
N ILE A 323 31.00 11.72 -9.49
CA ILE A 323 31.49 11.77 -8.12
C ILE A 323 32.65 10.78 -8.03
N GLY A 324 33.87 11.31 -8.08
CA GLY A 324 35.09 10.53 -7.90
C GLY A 324 35.03 9.76 -6.59
N LYS A 325 35.13 8.43 -6.66
CA LYS A 325 35.18 7.57 -5.48
C LYS A 325 36.57 7.71 -4.87
N GLU A 326 36.66 8.30 -3.68
CA GLU A 326 37.86 8.21 -2.87
C GLU A 326 38.08 6.73 -2.53
N GLN A 327 39.12 6.15 -3.11
CA GLN A 327 39.35 4.72 -3.11
C GLN A 327 40.10 4.36 -1.82
N SER A 328 39.37 4.31 -0.69
CA SER A 328 39.94 3.86 0.58
C SER A 328 40.52 2.46 0.42
N VAL A 329 41.81 2.30 0.70
CA VAL A 329 42.50 1.01 0.67
C VAL A 329 41.83 0.08 1.70
N ASP A 330 41.38 -1.08 1.24
CA ASP A 330 40.74 -2.06 2.13
C ASP A 330 41.72 -2.52 3.20
N LYS A 331 41.28 -2.59 4.47
CA LYS A 331 42.13 -2.96 5.63
C LYS A 331 42.85 -4.29 5.42
N GLU A 332 42.22 -5.21 4.69
CA GLU A 332 42.78 -6.51 4.37
C GLU A 332 43.97 -6.40 3.40
N THR A 333 43.92 -5.44 2.47
CA THR A 333 45.02 -5.14 1.53
C THR A 333 46.19 -4.48 2.25
N PHE A 334 45.92 -3.55 3.17
CA PHE A 334 46.94 -2.93 4.03
C PHE A 334 47.70 -3.99 4.85
N TYR A 335 46.97 -4.89 5.51
CA TYR A 335 47.58 -5.97 6.31
C TYR A 335 48.43 -6.92 5.46
N HIS A 336 47.98 -7.22 4.24
CA HIS A 336 48.71 -8.10 3.33
C HIS A 336 50.01 -7.49 2.82
N VAL A 337 50.02 -6.18 2.54
CA VAL A 337 51.23 -5.48 2.10
C VAL A 337 52.20 -5.30 3.26
N GLN A 338 51.72 -4.92 4.45
CA GLN A 338 52.55 -4.83 5.65
C GLN A 338 53.22 -6.17 5.96
N LYS A 339 52.47 -7.27 5.88
CA LYS A 339 53.00 -8.62 6.07
C LYS A 339 54.05 -9.01 5.01
N GLN A 340 53.96 -8.52 3.78
CA GLN A 340 54.99 -8.77 2.77
C GLN A 340 56.28 -7.99 3.06
N VAL A 341 56.16 -6.76 3.55
CA VAL A 341 57.29 -5.93 3.98
C VAL A 341 58.00 -6.56 5.18
N ASP A 342 57.24 -7.01 6.19
CA ASP A 342 57.80 -7.67 7.39
C ASP A 342 58.50 -9.00 7.07
N LEU A 343 58.08 -9.68 5.99
CA LEU A 343 58.71 -10.91 5.48
C LEU A 343 59.86 -10.66 4.49
N GLY A 344 60.30 -9.40 4.30
CA GLY A 344 61.41 -9.04 3.43
C GLY A 344 61.14 -9.25 1.93
N ARG A 345 59.87 -9.39 1.53
CA ARG A 345 59.48 -9.56 0.11
C ARG A 345 59.11 -8.20 -0.48
N LYS A 346 59.53 -7.93 -1.72
CA LYS A 346 59.17 -6.70 -2.43
C LYS A 346 57.68 -6.73 -2.81
N PRO A 347 56.84 -5.83 -2.26
CA PRO A 347 55.45 -5.70 -2.70
C PRO A 347 55.39 -5.10 -4.11
N ARG A 348 54.26 -5.31 -4.79
CA ARG A 348 54.00 -4.76 -6.12
C ARG A 348 54.06 -3.22 -6.08
N GLN A 349 54.88 -2.63 -6.95
CA GLN A 349 55.30 -1.22 -6.89
C GLN A 349 54.11 -0.26 -6.85
N ASP A 350 53.09 -0.51 -7.68
CA ASP A 350 51.86 0.30 -7.75
C ASP A 350 51.04 0.30 -6.44
N THR A 351 51.13 -0.78 -5.66
CA THR A 351 50.38 -0.93 -4.40
C THR A 351 51.15 -0.31 -3.23
N PHE A 352 52.47 -0.42 -3.26
CA PHE A 352 53.35 0.21 -2.27
C PHE A 352 53.32 1.73 -2.39
N GLN A 353 53.33 2.27 -3.61
CA GLN A 353 53.32 3.72 -3.84
C GLN A 353 52.03 4.38 -3.33
N ARG A 354 50.88 3.70 -3.46
CA ARG A 354 49.59 4.17 -2.91
C ARG A 354 49.56 4.18 -1.39
N LEU A 355 50.19 3.20 -0.73
CA LEU A 355 50.29 3.16 0.72
C LEU A 355 51.22 4.26 1.25
N VAL A 356 52.30 4.57 0.52
CA VAL A 356 53.19 5.69 0.85
C VAL A 356 52.44 7.01 0.70
N GLU A 357 51.68 7.22 -0.39
CA GLU A 357 50.82 8.41 -0.54
C GLU A 357 49.78 8.54 0.58
N GLU A 358 49.12 7.45 0.97
CA GLU A 358 48.11 7.46 2.04
C GLU A 358 48.73 7.75 3.41
N HIS A 359 49.95 7.24 3.67
CA HIS A 359 50.70 7.49 4.90
C HIS A 359 51.30 8.91 4.94
N GLU A 360 51.76 9.43 3.81
CA GLU A 360 52.20 10.83 3.66
C GLU A 360 51.02 11.80 3.88
N LEU A 361 49.85 11.53 3.29
CA LEU A 361 48.62 12.30 3.51
C LEU A 361 48.17 12.28 4.98
N GLN A 362 48.21 11.12 5.64
CA GLN A 362 47.88 11.03 7.07
C GLN A 362 48.90 11.77 7.95
N SER A 363 50.19 11.78 7.56
CA SER A 363 51.22 12.52 8.28
C SER A 363 51.08 14.04 8.08
N ALA A 364 50.74 14.49 6.87
CA ALA A 364 50.47 15.89 6.56
C ALA A 364 49.22 16.41 7.31
N PHE A 365 48.14 15.63 7.36
CA PHE A 365 46.95 15.95 8.17
C PHE A 365 47.24 16.01 9.68
N ARG A 366 48.24 15.26 10.15
CA ARG A 366 48.65 15.25 11.56
C ARG A 366 49.55 16.44 11.90
N GLU A 367 50.35 16.93 10.96
CA GLU A 367 51.13 18.17 11.10
C GLU A 367 50.23 19.41 11.03
N GLU A 368 49.26 19.45 10.13
CA GLU A 368 48.28 20.56 10.01
C GLU A 368 47.41 20.70 11.28
N ASN A 369 47.00 19.57 11.88
CA ASN A 369 46.30 19.57 13.16
C ASN A 369 47.20 19.94 14.35
N LYS A 370 48.52 19.70 14.29
CA LYS A 370 49.45 20.18 15.33
C LYS A 370 49.61 21.70 15.27
N GLY A 371 49.69 22.29 14.08
CA GLY A 371 49.76 23.76 13.91
C GLY A 371 48.49 24.50 14.31
N THR A 372 47.33 23.86 14.19
CA THR A 372 46.02 24.42 14.59
C THR A 372 45.74 24.28 16.10
N VAL A 373 46.37 23.29 16.76
CA VAL A 373 46.25 23.09 18.21
C VAL A 373 47.20 23.98 19.00
N THR A 374 48.41 24.29 18.50
CA THR A 374 49.32 25.22 19.20
C THR A 374 48.87 26.68 19.14
N SER A 375 48.21 27.14 18.08
CA SER A 375 47.70 28.54 18.01
C SER A 375 46.44 28.80 18.84
N ARG A 376 45.74 27.74 19.28
CA ARG A 376 44.54 27.85 20.15
C ARG A 376 44.83 27.72 21.64
N VAL A 377 46.07 27.40 22.03
CA VAL A 377 46.48 27.29 23.44
C VAL A 377 47.14 28.58 23.95
N GLU A 378 47.51 29.52 23.08
CA GLU A 378 48.03 30.85 23.48
C GLU A 378 46.95 31.97 23.54
N ALA A 379 45.66 31.63 23.39
CA ALA A 379 44.55 32.59 23.43
C ALA A 379 43.40 32.23 24.40
N CYS A 380 43.69 31.47 25.46
CA CYS A 380 42.77 31.26 26.60
C CYS A 380 43.50 31.39 27.93
#